data_AF-A0A8C6Z9L1-F1
#
_entry.id   AF-A0A8C6Z9L1-F1
#
_cell.length_a   1.000
_cell.length_b   1.000
_cell.length_c   1.000
_cell.angle_alpha   90.00
_cell.angle_beta   90.00
_cell.angle_gamma   90.00
#
_symmetry.space_group_name_H-M   'P 1'
#
loop_
_entity.id
_entity.type
_entity.pdbx_description
1 polymer ?
#
loop_
_entity_poly.entity_id
_entity_poly.type
_entity_poly.pdbx_seq_one_letter_code
_entity_poly.pdbx_strand_id
1 'polypeptide(L)'
;MRAGDAGQQPRRRQVEPRRLLRLLSCVILVCSAEIAALADFAAEYKTKSACENQELKLHCQESKFLIIYSATYGRWAREESVCSTEVERVPPFDCLSYTALEVLSKRCYGKQRCKMMVTNRDFGSPCLPGVKKYLNVSYACVPRFILMAVNPLVTESEPSVKQSDGKDSYEGEMAFPHPWPLLTKRGILPQHSLGRGR
;
A
#
# COMPACT_ATOMS: atom_id res chain seq x y z
N MET A 1 38.55 83.14 5.73
CA MET A 1 39.03 81.83 5.23
C MET A 1 39.22 80.94 6.46
N ARG A 2 38.63 79.78 6.69
CA ARG A 2 37.75 78.85 5.95
C ARG A 2 36.68 78.38 6.96
N ALA A 3 35.43 78.27 6.56
CA ALA A 3 34.44 77.47 7.28
C ALA A 3 34.34 76.12 6.56
N GLY A 4 34.35 75.04 7.33
CA GLY A 4 34.41 73.65 6.85
C GLY A 4 33.13 73.22 6.13
N ASP A 5 33.34 72.43 5.09
CA ASP A 5 32.31 71.80 4.28
C ASP A 5 31.78 70.54 4.99
N ALA A 6 30.45 70.47 5.14
CA ALA A 6 29.75 69.41 5.83
C ALA A 6 28.99 68.54 4.82
N GLY A 7 29.56 67.36 4.54
CA GLY A 7 28.85 66.08 4.52
C GLY A 7 27.85 65.79 3.40
N GLN A 8 28.07 64.68 2.70
CA GLN A 8 26.97 63.77 2.38
C GLN A 8 27.48 62.34 2.22
N GLN A 9 27.21 61.47 3.19
CA GLN A 9 27.54 60.04 3.13
C GLN A 9 26.33 59.24 2.60
N PRO A 10 26.52 58.20 1.76
CA PRO A 10 25.40 57.51 1.11
C PRO A 10 24.63 56.67 2.13
N ARG A 11 23.30 56.85 2.17
CA ARG A 11 22.41 56.00 2.98
C ARG A 11 22.39 54.58 2.41
N ARG A 12 23.20 53.69 2.97
CA ARG A 12 22.95 52.24 2.88
C ARG A 12 21.54 51.98 3.41
N ARG A 13 20.65 51.45 2.58
CA ARG A 13 19.36 50.88 3.03
C ARG A 13 19.69 49.73 3.99
N GLN A 14 19.68 50.03 5.29
CA GLN A 14 19.72 48.99 6.31
C GLN A 14 18.36 48.29 6.31
N VAL A 15 18.33 47.06 5.81
CA VAL A 15 17.17 46.18 6.01
C VAL A 15 17.13 45.86 7.50
N GLU A 16 16.08 46.26 8.20
CA GLU A 16 15.95 45.96 9.64
C GLU A 16 16.00 44.44 9.85
N PRO A 17 16.81 43.94 10.82
CA PRO A 17 16.89 42.49 11.11
C PRO A 17 15.52 41.90 11.46
N ARG A 18 14.59 42.73 12.00
CA ARG A 18 13.19 42.36 12.24
C ARG A 18 12.39 42.12 10.95
N ARG A 19 12.65 42.88 9.89
CA ARG A 19 12.02 42.65 8.58
C ARG A 19 12.54 41.37 7.93
N LEU A 20 13.85 41.14 8.02
CA LEU A 20 14.45 39.90 7.52
C LEU A 20 13.90 38.67 8.24
N LEU A 21 13.82 38.71 9.58
CA LEU A 21 13.25 37.60 10.36
C LEU A 21 11.77 37.34 10.05
N ARG A 22 10.97 38.40 9.86
CA ARG A 22 9.56 38.27 9.44
C ARG A 22 9.44 37.66 8.05
N LEU A 23 10.25 38.10 7.10
CA LEU A 23 10.25 37.55 5.74
C LEU A 23 10.66 36.08 5.75
N LEU A 24 11.74 35.72 6.46
CA LEU A 24 12.17 34.33 6.62
C LEU A 24 11.09 33.48 7.28
N SER A 25 10.45 33.96 8.34
CA SER A 25 9.35 33.25 9.00
C SER A 25 8.16 33.04 8.07
N CYS A 26 7.76 34.03 7.28
CA CYS A 26 6.67 33.87 6.31
C CYS A 26 7.04 32.85 5.23
N VAL A 27 8.26 32.94 4.69
CA VAL A 27 8.75 31.99 3.67
C VAL A 27 8.75 30.57 4.24
N ILE A 28 9.24 30.37 5.48
CA ILE A 28 9.25 29.04 6.12
C ILE A 28 7.83 28.50 6.32
N LEU A 29 6.88 29.32 6.78
CA LEU A 29 5.48 28.89 7.00
C LEU A 29 4.75 28.59 5.69
N VAL A 30 5.00 29.36 4.64
CA VAL A 30 4.43 29.12 3.31
C VAL A 30 5.02 27.84 2.71
N CYS A 31 6.35 27.69 2.75
CA CYS A 31 7.02 26.49 2.25
C CYS A 31 6.61 25.22 3.01
N SER A 32 6.40 25.28 4.33
CA SER A 32 6.00 24.10 5.09
C SER A 32 4.57 23.64 4.78
N ALA A 33 3.65 24.58 4.51
CA ALA A 33 2.29 24.27 4.08
C ALA A 33 2.25 23.65 2.67
N GLU A 34 3.04 24.15 1.72
CA GLU A 34 3.15 23.58 0.38
C GLU A 34 3.72 22.15 0.40
N ILE A 35 4.74 21.90 1.23
CA ILE A 35 5.34 20.56 1.37
C ILE A 35 4.35 19.57 2.01
N ALA A 36 3.55 20.00 2.99
CA ALA A 36 2.53 19.16 3.60
C ALA A 36 1.44 18.75 2.59
N ALA A 37 0.98 19.70 1.76
CA ALA A 37 0.00 19.41 0.71
C ALA A 37 0.51 18.39 -0.33
N LEU A 38 1.81 18.40 -0.64
CA LEU A 38 2.40 17.40 -1.55
C LEU A 38 2.47 16.01 -0.93
N ALA A 39 2.66 15.90 0.40
CA ALA A 39 2.67 14.61 1.10
C ALA A 39 1.29 13.92 1.08
N ASP A 40 0.20 14.69 1.01
CA ASP A 40 -1.16 14.15 0.91
C ASP A 40 -1.45 13.50 -0.45
N PHE A 41 -0.75 13.90 -1.51
CA PHE A 41 -0.88 13.29 -2.85
C PHE A 41 0.11 12.15 -3.10
N ALA A 42 1.17 12.05 -2.30
CA ALA A 42 2.14 10.99 -2.43
C ALA A 42 1.62 9.64 -1.93
N ALA A 43 1.94 8.58 -2.68
CA ALA A 43 1.77 7.21 -2.23
C ALA A 43 2.73 6.92 -1.07
N GLU A 44 2.21 6.35 0.01
CA GLU A 44 3.01 6.00 1.20
C GLU A 44 3.14 4.49 1.30
N TYR A 45 4.35 3.95 1.13
CA TYR A 45 4.64 2.52 1.24
C TYR A 45 4.92 2.12 2.69
N LYS A 46 4.31 1.03 3.16
CA LYS A 46 4.40 0.54 4.53
C LYS A 46 4.52 -0.98 4.56
N THR A 47 5.19 -1.47 5.58
CA THR A 47 5.22 -2.90 5.93
C THR A 47 4.65 -3.10 7.33
N LYS A 48 3.86 -4.16 7.51
CA LYS A 48 3.30 -4.53 8.81
C LYS A 48 3.33 -6.03 9.00
N SER A 49 3.69 -6.45 10.20
CA SER A 49 3.65 -7.85 10.61
C SER A 49 2.65 -8.08 11.74
N ALA A 50 2.01 -9.24 11.75
CA ALA A 50 1.11 -9.68 12.82
C ALA A 50 1.26 -11.18 13.06
N CYS A 51 1.35 -11.60 14.32
CA CYS A 51 1.53 -13.00 14.68
C CYS A 51 0.25 -13.81 14.49
N GLU A 52 0.40 -15.13 14.39
CA GLU A 52 -0.70 -16.07 14.50
C GLU A 52 -1.54 -15.80 15.76
N ASN A 53 -2.85 -15.75 15.57
CA ASN A 53 -3.88 -15.40 16.56
C ASN A 53 -3.83 -13.95 17.06
N GLN A 54 -3.13 -13.04 16.38
CA GLN A 54 -3.20 -11.60 16.65
C GLN A 54 -4.02 -10.86 15.59
N GLU A 55 -4.41 -9.62 15.92
CA GLU A 55 -5.15 -8.74 15.03
C GLU A 55 -4.21 -7.95 14.11
N LEU A 56 -4.37 -8.08 12.79
CA LEU A 56 -3.75 -7.21 11.81
C LEU A 56 -4.56 -5.91 11.70
N LYS A 57 -3.87 -4.77 11.79
CA LYS A 57 -4.46 -3.43 11.59
C LYS A 57 -3.70 -2.68 10.50
N LEU A 58 -4.37 -2.40 9.39
CA LEU A 58 -3.89 -1.56 8.31
C LEU A 58 -4.68 -0.26 8.30
N HIS A 59 -3.99 0.88 8.19
CA HIS A 59 -4.63 2.19 8.21
C HIS A 59 -3.90 3.20 7.32
N CYS A 60 -4.68 3.89 6.49
CA CYS A 60 -4.26 5.06 5.74
C CYS A 60 -4.87 6.35 6.30
N GLN A 61 -4.15 7.45 6.15
CA GLN A 61 -4.66 8.79 6.41
C GLN A 61 -5.91 9.11 5.57
N GLU A 62 -6.58 10.21 5.88
CA GLU A 62 -7.78 10.64 5.17
C GLU A 62 -7.53 10.74 3.65
N SER A 63 -8.55 10.42 2.86
CA SER A 63 -8.51 10.45 1.39
C SER A 63 -7.51 9.51 0.70
N LYS A 64 -6.86 8.59 1.45
CA LYS A 64 -5.99 7.53 0.92
C LYS A 64 -6.58 6.14 1.14
N PHE A 65 -6.27 5.22 0.24
CA PHE A 65 -6.83 3.87 0.19
C PHE A 65 -5.73 2.83 0.12
N LEU A 66 -6.00 1.65 0.70
CA LEU A 66 -5.08 0.53 0.77
C LEU A 66 -4.93 -0.16 -0.59
N ILE A 67 -3.70 -0.29 -1.04
CA ILE A 67 -3.28 -1.24 -2.09
C ILE A 67 -2.33 -2.24 -1.44
N ILE A 68 -2.65 -3.53 -1.52
CA ILE A 68 -1.79 -4.59 -1.01
C ILE A 68 -0.82 -5.00 -2.12
N TYR A 69 0.48 -4.86 -1.89
CA TYR A 69 1.52 -5.21 -2.86
C TYR A 69 1.99 -6.65 -2.71
N SER A 70 2.25 -7.07 -1.47
CA SER A 70 2.65 -8.43 -1.17
C SER A 70 2.20 -8.83 0.22
N ALA A 71 1.93 -10.12 0.40
CA ALA A 71 1.72 -10.68 1.71
C ALA A 71 2.16 -12.14 1.76
N THR A 72 2.78 -12.51 2.87
CA THR A 72 3.24 -13.87 3.13
C THR A 72 2.84 -14.27 4.54
N TYR A 73 2.32 -15.48 4.69
CA TYR A 73 2.01 -16.05 5.99
C TYR A 73 2.90 -17.25 6.26
N GLY A 74 3.65 -17.27 7.35
CA GLY A 74 4.58 -18.36 7.61
C GLY A 74 5.71 -18.00 8.56
N ARG A 75 6.85 -18.68 8.40
CA ARG A 75 8.09 -18.42 9.14
C ARG A 75 9.31 -18.75 8.29
N TRP A 76 10.30 -17.87 8.31
CA TRP A 76 11.61 -18.11 7.71
C TRP A 76 12.48 -18.95 8.65
N ALA A 77 13.33 -19.81 8.10
CA ALA A 77 14.15 -20.76 8.86
C ALA A 77 15.31 -20.09 9.61
N ARG A 78 15.78 -18.94 9.13
CA ARG A 78 16.99 -18.27 9.63
C ARG A 78 16.75 -16.84 10.12
N GLU A 79 15.49 -16.45 10.23
CA GLU A 79 15.11 -15.12 10.72
C GLU A 79 14.66 -15.24 12.18
N GLU A 80 15.05 -14.25 12.98
CA GLU A 80 14.54 -14.10 14.35
C GLU A 80 13.03 -13.92 14.30
N SER A 81 12.31 -14.58 15.21
CA SER A 81 10.85 -14.46 15.21
C SER A 81 10.44 -13.01 15.51
N VAL A 82 9.70 -12.39 14.60
CA VAL A 82 8.99 -11.12 14.85
C VAL A 82 8.04 -11.24 16.05
N CYS A 83 7.60 -12.47 16.32
CA CYS A 83 6.73 -12.85 17.41
C CYS A 83 7.57 -13.35 18.58
N SER A 84 7.97 -12.43 19.46
CA SER A 84 8.81 -12.71 20.64
C SER A 84 8.08 -13.58 21.67
N THR A 85 8.00 -14.89 21.42
CA THR A 85 7.63 -15.86 22.44
C THR A 85 8.74 -16.88 22.60
N GLU A 86 9.20 -17.00 23.83
CA GLU A 86 10.30 -17.86 24.24
C GLU A 86 9.92 -19.33 24.02
N VAL A 87 10.84 -20.09 23.41
CA VAL A 87 10.69 -21.50 23.00
C VAL A 87 9.83 -21.72 21.75
N GLU A 88 10.10 -20.97 20.69
CA GLU A 88 9.51 -21.25 19.39
C GLU A 88 10.38 -22.22 18.58
N ARG A 89 9.80 -23.30 18.06
CA ARG A 89 10.54 -24.21 17.18
C ARG A 89 10.89 -23.48 15.88
N VAL A 90 12.18 -23.30 15.66
CA VAL A 90 12.70 -22.78 14.39
C VAL A 90 12.46 -23.84 13.31
N PRO A 91 11.81 -23.50 12.18
CA PRO A 91 11.56 -24.46 11.14
C PRO A 91 12.88 -24.78 10.41
N PRO A 92 13.09 -26.03 9.97
CA PRO A 92 14.31 -26.44 9.28
C PRO A 92 14.44 -25.85 7.86
N PHE A 93 13.33 -25.38 7.28
CA PHE A 93 13.23 -24.75 5.96
C PHE A 93 12.18 -23.63 5.98
N ASP A 94 12.24 -22.72 5.01
CA ASP A 94 11.26 -21.64 4.90
C ASP A 94 9.87 -22.20 4.61
N CYS A 95 8.91 -21.88 5.47
CA CYS A 95 7.54 -22.34 5.34
C CYS A 95 6.63 -21.12 5.16
N LEU A 96 6.40 -20.73 3.90
CA LEU A 96 5.66 -19.53 3.53
C LEU A 96 4.45 -19.86 2.65
N SER A 97 3.34 -19.21 2.93
CA SER A 97 2.13 -19.22 2.11
C SER A 97 1.93 -17.85 1.45
N TYR A 98 1.89 -17.83 0.13
CA TYR A 98 1.66 -16.62 -0.68
C TYR A 98 0.16 -16.38 -0.98
N THR A 99 -0.73 -17.30 -0.59
CA THR A 99 -2.19 -17.10 -0.73
C THR A 99 -2.70 -15.94 0.13
N ALA A 100 -1.91 -15.52 1.12
CA ALA A 100 -2.19 -14.36 1.96
C ALA A 100 -2.42 -13.07 1.16
N LEU A 101 -1.74 -12.89 0.03
CA LEU A 101 -1.96 -11.74 -0.85
C LEU A 101 -3.38 -11.72 -1.40
N GLU A 102 -3.89 -12.85 -1.89
CA GLU A 102 -5.23 -12.94 -2.43
C GLU A 102 -6.30 -12.66 -1.37
N VAL A 103 -6.13 -13.24 -0.17
CA VAL A 103 -7.04 -13.04 0.97
C VAL A 103 -7.09 -11.56 1.38
N LEU A 104 -5.92 -10.92 1.52
CA LEU A 104 -5.84 -9.51 1.91
C LEU A 104 -6.31 -8.57 0.80
N SER A 105 -6.01 -8.87 -0.46
CA SER A 105 -6.50 -8.08 -1.59
C SER A 105 -8.03 -8.12 -1.64
N LYS A 106 -8.66 -9.29 -1.49
CA LYS A 106 -10.13 -9.39 -1.43
C LYS A 106 -10.73 -8.65 -0.24
N ARG A 107 -10.06 -8.67 0.92
CA ARG A 107 -10.64 -8.15 2.17
C ARG A 107 -10.32 -6.68 2.45
N CYS A 108 -9.16 -6.18 2.01
CA CYS A 108 -8.60 -4.89 2.40
C CYS A 108 -8.39 -3.91 1.23
N TYR A 109 -8.29 -4.37 -0.02
CA TYR A 109 -8.04 -3.48 -1.16
C TYR A 109 -9.12 -2.40 -1.27
N GLY A 110 -8.71 -1.18 -1.56
CA GLY A 110 -9.61 -0.04 -1.75
C GLY A 110 -10.29 0.47 -0.46
N LYS A 111 -9.95 -0.07 0.71
CA LYS A 111 -10.44 0.43 2.01
C LYS A 111 -9.43 1.38 2.62
N GLN A 112 -9.88 2.33 3.45
CA GLN A 112 -8.98 3.21 4.22
C GLN A 112 -8.46 2.53 5.50
N ARG A 113 -9.26 1.64 6.08
CA ARG A 113 -8.96 0.87 7.30
C ARG A 113 -9.30 -0.59 7.07
N CYS A 114 -8.40 -1.49 7.43
CA CYS A 114 -8.65 -2.92 7.42
C CYS A 114 -8.22 -3.53 8.75
N LYS A 115 -9.10 -4.34 9.35
CA LYS A 115 -8.83 -5.10 10.56
C LYS A 115 -9.26 -6.54 10.37
N MET A 116 -8.41 -7.49 10.73
CA MET A 116 -8.74 -8.92 10.72
C MET A 116 -7.83 -9.71 11.65
N MET A 117 -8.33 -10.86 12.12
CA MET A 117 -7.52 -11.81 12.88
C MET A 117 -6.66 -12.65 11.94
N VAL A 118 -5.42 -12.88 12.33
CA VAL A 118 -4.49 -13.75 11.59
C VAL A 118 -4.67 -15.18 12.06
N THR A 119 -5.37 -15.99 11.27
CA THR A 119 -5.65 -17.39 11.63
C THR A 119 -5.26 -18.38 10.52
N ASN A 120 -4.96 -19.62 10.91
CA ASN A 120 -4.68 -20.70 9.95
C ASN A 120 -5.89 -21.04 9.06
N ARG A 121 -7.11 -20.65 9.46
CA ARG A 121 -8.32 -20.87 8.65
C ARG A 121 -8.34 -19.99 7.42
N ASP A 122 -7.88 -18.74 7.57
CA ASP A 122 -7.85 -17.77 6.48
C ASP A 122 -6.62 -17.96 5.58
N PHE A 123 -5.46 -18.26 6.19
CA PHE A 123 -4.16 -18.23 5.50
C PHE A 123 -3.53 -19.61 5.26
N GLY A 124 -4.16 -20.68 5.76
CA GLY A 124 -3.62 -22.05 5.72
C GLY A 124 -2.58 -22.34 6.80
N SER A 125 -1.97 -23.52 6.75
CA SER A 125 -0.90 -23.95 7.67
C SER A 125 0.33 -24.43 6.90
N PRO A 126 1.18 -23.51 6.39
CA PRO A 126 2.35 -23.86 5.58
C PRO A 126 3.49 -24.53 6.36
N CYS A 127 3.50 -24.44 7.70
CA CYS A 127 4.58 -24.94 8.55
C CYS A 127 4.17 -26.20 9.31
N LEU A 128 5.17 -26.94 9.80
CA LEU A 128 4.97 -28.06 10.70
C LEU A 128 4.29 -27.63 12.02
N PRO A 129 3.54 -28.53 12.67
CA PRO A 129 2.91 -28.25 13.96
C PRO A 129 3.92 -27.78 15.02
N GLY A 130 3.54 -26.75 15.78
CA GLY A 130 4.40 -26.16 16.81
C GLY A 130 5.36 -25.07 16.32
N VAL A 131 5.38 -24.77 15.02
CA VAL A 131 6.00 -23.56 14.48
C VAL A 131 4.96 -22.44 14.47
N LYS A 132 5.21 -21.36 15.24
CA LYS A 132 4.32 -20.19 15.23
C LYS A 132 4.56 -19.39 13.96
N LYS A 133 3.49 -18.99 13.31
CA LYS A 133 3.57 -18.26 12.04
C LYS A 133 3.33 -16.78 12.26
N TYR A 134 3.77 -15.96 11.33
CA TYR A 134 3.40 -14.55 11.25
C TYR A 134 3.02 -14.19 9.82
N LEU A 135 2.13 -13.22 9.73
CA LEU A 135 1.73 -12.58 8.49
C LEU A 135 2.60 -11.35 8.30
N ASN A 136 3.31 -11.28 7.18
CA ASN A 136 4.03 -10.08 6.75
C ASN A 136 3.27 -9.47 5.55
N VAL A 137 3.01 -8.17 5.61
CA VAL A 137 2.21 -7.46 4.61
C VAL A 137 2.94 -6.19 4.19
N SER A 138 3.15 -6.03 2.90
CA SER A 138 3.59 -4.78 2.29
C SER A 138 2.43 -4.16 1.53
N TYR A 139 2.13 -2.91 1.85
CA TYR A 139 0.99 -2.17 1.30
C TYR A 139 1.35 -0.71 1.06
N ALA A 140 0.57 -0.03 0.23
CA ALA A 140 0.61 1.42 0.14
C ALA A 140 -0.73 2.07 0.42
N CYS A 141 -0.64 3.30 0.90
CA CYS A 141 -1.73 4.25 0.99
C CYS A 141 -1.64 5.20 -0.20
N VAL A 142 -2.58 5.07 -1.13
CA VAL A 142 -2.60 5.90 -2.34
C VAL A 142 -3.86 6.75 -2.41
N PRO A 143 -3.82 7.93 -3.01
CA PRO A 143 -5.04 8.70 -3.28
C PRO A 143 -5.98 7.96 -4.26
N ARG A 144 -7.26 8.38 -4.28
CA ARG A 144 -8.31 7.74 -5.10
C ARG A 144 -7.96 7.64 -6.59
N PHE A 145 -7.32 8.65 -7.17
CA PHE A 145 -6.99 8.65 -8.61
C PHE A 145 -6.02 7.53 -9.00
N ILE A 146 -5.05 7.19 -8.13
CA ILE A 146 -4.16 6.04 -8.35
C ILE A 146 -4.94 4.73 -8.21
N LEU A 147 -5.79 4.61 -7.18
CA LEU A 147 -6.59 3.40 -6.97
C LEU A 147 -7.44 3.06 -8.21
N MET A 148 -8.11 4.05 -8.79
CA MET A 148 -8.92 3.88 -10.00
C MET A 148 -8.10 3.51 -11.24
N ALA A 149 -6.84 3.96 -11.32
CA ALA A 149 -5.94 3.59 -12.41
C ALA A 149 -5.43 2.14 -12.31
N VAL A 150 -5.25 1.63 -11.08
CA VAL A 150 -4.75 0.27 -10.83
C VAL A 150 -5.84 -0.79 -11.01
N ASN A 151 -7.09 -0.47 -10.68
CA ASN A 151 -8.23 -1.34 -10.96
C ASN A 151 -9.43 -0.50 -11.45
N PRO A 152 -9.72 -0.49 -12.76
CA PRO A 152 -10.81 0.31 -13.32
C PRO A 152 -12.22 -0.14 -12.89
N LEU A 153 -12.35 -1.25 -12.13
CA LEU A 153 -13.63 -1.76 -11.60
C LEU A 153 -14.15 -1.03 -10.34
N VAL A 154 -13.40 -0.06 -9.79
CA VAL A 154 -13.82 0.70 -8.59
C VAL A 154 -14.95 1.71 -8.89
N THR A 155 -15.31 1.91 -10.16
CA THR A 155 -16.41 2.78 -10.61
C THR A 155 -17.81 2.29 -10.24
N GLU A 156 -18.01 1.05 -9.79
CA GLU A 156 -19.36 0.51 -9.52
C GLU A 156 -19.83 0.54 -8.06
N SER A 157 -19.09 1.18 -7.15
CA SER A 157 -19.62 1.46 -5.80
C SER A 157 -19.80 2.96 -5.60
N GLU A 158 -20.81 3.51 -6.30
CA GLU A 158 -21.37 4.80 -5.91
C GLU A 158 -22.03 4.70 -4.52
N PRO A 159 -21.90 5.76 -3.70
CA PRO A 159 -22.65 5.89 -2.45
C PRO A 159 -24.14 5.98 -2.76
N SER A 160 -24.95 5.22 -2.03
CA SER A 160 -26.40 5.16 -2.19
C SER A 160 -27.05 6.54 -1.98
N VAL A 161 -27.28 7.28 -3.06
CA VAL A 161 -28.23 8.39 -3.09
C VAL A 161 -29.59 7.81 -3.47
N LYS A 162 -30.52 7.82 -2.52
CA LYS A 162 -31.91 7.44 -2.76
C LYS A 162 -32.59 8.54 -3.57
N GLN A 163 -33.06 8.22 -4.77
CA GLN A 163 -34.08 9.03 -5.41
C GLN A 163 -35.07 8.15 -6.17
N SER A 164 -36.34 8.47 -5.93
CA SER A 164 -37.56 7.72 -6.25
C SER A 164 -38.11 8.07 -7.64
N ASP A 165 -38.77 7.06 -8.22
CA ASP A 165 -39.84 7.09 -9.22
C ASP A 165 -39.57 7.60 -10.65
N GLY A 166 -39.83 6.73 -11.64
CA GLY A 166 -40.14 7.12 -13.03
C GLY A 166 -39.69 6.14 -14.12
N LYS A 167 -40.60 5.26 -14.55
CA LYS A 167 -40.68 4.45 -15.79
C LYS A 167 -40.06 5.11 -17.06
N ASP A 168 -39.50 4.42 -18.08
CA ASP A 168 -40.03 3.32 -18.90
C ASP A 168 -38.94 2.50 -19.65
N SER A 169 -39.37 1.29 -20.05
CA SER A 169 -38.77 0.14 -20.78
C SER A 169 -37.97 0.41 -22.06
N TYR A 170 -36.94 -0.40 -22.39
CA TYR A 170 -36.76 -1.14 -23.67
C TYR A 170 -35.82 -2.37 -23.49
N GLU A 171 -36.16 -3.48 -24.16
CA GLU A 171 -35.62 -4.86 -24.08
C GLU A 171 -34.32 -5.11 -24.86
N GLY A 172 -33.52 -6.13 -24.48
CA GLY A 172 -32.56 -6.76 -25.41
C GLY A 172 -31.29 -7.41 -24.84
N GLU A 173 -31.44 -8.59 -24.26
CA GLU A 173 -30.57 -9.79 -24.36
C GLU A 173 -29.10 -9.86 -23.88
N MET A 174 -28.87 -10.99 -23.22
CA MET A 174 -27.68 -11.56 -22.59
C MET A 174 -26.45 -11.69 -23.51
N ALA A 175 -25.29 -11.21 -23.04
CA ALA A 175 -24.02 -11.92 -23.20
C ALA A 175 -22.99 -11.38 -22.20
N PHE A 176 -22.60 -12.21 -21.22
CA PHE A 176 -21.45 -11.98 -20.37
C PHE A 176 -20.15 -12.18 -21.15
N PRO A 177 -19.16 -11.27 -21.06
CA PRO A 177 -17.78 -11.61 -21.32
C PRO A 177 -16.99 -11.62 -20.00
N HIS A 178 -16.85 -12.79 -19.39
CA HIS A 178 -15.59 -13.12 -18.72
C HIS A 178 -14.57 -13.47 -19.80
N PRO A 179 -13.28 -13.12 -19.65
CA PRO A 179 -12.40 -14.09 -19.00
C PRO A 179 -11.25 -13.50 -18.15
N TRP A 180 -10.98 -14.14 -17.01
CA TRP A 180 -9.64 -14.15 -16.40
C TRP A 180 -8.81 -15.28 -17.06
N PRO A 181 -7.56 -15.03 -17.49
CA PRO A 181 -6.72 -16.08 -18.05
C PRO A 181 -6.19 -17.01 -16.95
N LEU A 182 -6.57 -18.29 -17.02
CA LEU A 182 -5.93 -19.38 -16.28
C LEU A 182 -4.69 -19.85 -17.04
N LEU A 183 -3.54 -19.73 -16.38
CA LEU A 183 -2.27 -20.33 -16.77
C LEU A 183 -2.33 -21.85 -16.59
N THR A 184 -2.47 -22.61 -17.67
CA THR A 184 -2.18 -24.06 -17.68
C THR A 184 -0.69 -24.31 -17.87
N LYS A 185 -0.03 -24.84 -16.83
CA LYS A 185 1.26 -25.53 -16.91
C LYS A 185 1.12 -26.76 -17.83
N ARG A 186 2.02 -26.91 -18.81
CA ARG A 186 2.34 -28.22 -19.41
C ARG A 186 3.78 -28.61 -19.05
N GLY A 187 3.90 -29.64 -18.23
CA GLY A 187 5.12 -30.42 -18.11
C GLY A 187 5.34 -31.25 -19.38
N ILE A 188 6.60 -31.41 -19.76
CA ILE A 188 7.05 -32.25 -20.86
C ILE A 188 7.80 -33.44 -20.22
N LEU A 189 7.32 -34.65 -20.48
CA LEU A 189 8.07 -35.90 -20.30
C LEU A 189 8.49 -36.41 -21.70
N PRO A 190 9.61 -37.15 -21.81
CA PRO A 190 10.32 -37.38 -23.07
C PRO A 190 9.71 -38.51 -23.89
N GLN A 191 9.72 -38.34 -25.21
CA GLN A 191 9.36 -39.39 -26.15
C GLN A 191 10.55 -40.35 -26.35
N HIS A 192 10.35 -41.61 -25.97
CA HIS A 192 11.10 -42.74 -26.51
C HIS A 192 10.64 -42.99 -27.95
N SER A 193 11.59 -43.03 -28.88
CA SER A 193 11.40 -43.57 -30.23
C SER A 193 12.38 -44.71 -30.47
N LEU A 194 11.88 -45.95 -30.44
CA LEU A 194 12.51 -47.13 -31.05
C LEU A 194 12.29 -47.08 -32.56
N GLY A 195 13.36 -47.28 -33.36
CA GLY A 195 13.27 -47.29 -34.82
C GLY A 195 14.56 -47.67 -35.57
N ARG A 196 15.05 -48.89 -35.35
CA ARG A 196 15.70 -49.84 -36.30
C ARG A 196 16.50 -49.32 -37.52
N GLY A 197 17.83 -49.55 -37.51
CA GLY A 197 18.56 -50.35 -38.51
C GLY A 197 19.22 -49.67 -39.74
N ARG A 198 20.56 -49.57 -39.74
CA ARG A 198 21.48 -50.19 -40.71
C ARG A 198 22.92 -50.13 -40.20
#